data_AF-A0A9E2C055-F1
#
_entry.id   AF-A0A9E2C055-F1
#
_cell.length_a   1.000
_cell.length_b   1.000
_cell.length_c   1.000
_cell.angle_alpha   90.00
_cell.angle_beta   90.00
_cell.angle_gamma   90.00
#
_symmetry.space_group_name_H-M   'P 1'
#
loop_
_entity.id
_entity.type
_entity.pdbx_description
1 polymer ?
#
loop_
_entity_poly.entity_id
_entity_poly.type
_entity_poly.pdbx_seq_one_letter_code
_entity_poly.pdbx_strand_id
1 'polypeptide(L)'
;MINQPKYQMTEMDINLNKVKKRDKLILIGLYFSKFNSDGLFKLDFTSYKEAFNIMGFALGAKPASIKNYRDEFDPIFPNMRKGWHNRPMRAYCYDIYKRYGKLDINDFSNLIKLLTYRNGELDLIGEEFPFQRKRIKSQSFAKRLLTGQAAERYFETVYRSIDVFSDCSILNTTMMGCGFDFKLIMESPSSFWGVEVKGLEGISGTISLTAKEHTVANRLKDRYFLFIVKNFRESPFWELYRNPIKSKLEFRKTEQVITQVTWSASV
;
A
#
# COMPACT_ATOMS: atom_id res chain seq x y z
N MET A 1 21.54 31.32 -7.42
CA MET A 1 20.30 31.52 -6.65
C MET A 1 19.47 30.26 -6.78
N ILE A 2 19.55 29.40 -5.76
CA ILE A 2 18.79 28.14 -5.69
C ILE A 2 17.42 28.53 -5.17
N ASN A 3 16.40 28.45 -6.02
CA ASN A 3 15.01 28.59 -5.58
C ASN A 3 14.72 27.46 -4.58
N GLN A 4 14.51 27.84 -3.32
CA GLN A 4 14.11 26.93 -2.25
C GLN A 4 12.80 26.21 -2.64
N PRO A 5 12.65 24.91 -2.33
CA PRO A 5 11.35 24.27 -2.45
C PRO A 5 10.37 24.94 -1.48
N LYS A 6 9.29 25.49 -2.03
CA LYS A 6 8.14 25.99 -1.28
C LYS A 6 7.48 24.83 -0.55
N TYR A 7 7.91 24.56 0.68
CA TYR A 7 7.08 23.85 1.65
C TYR A 7 6.62 24.88 2.69
N GLN A 8 5.57 25.62 2.34
CA GLN A 8 4.71 26.24 3.33
C GLN A 8 3.51 25.32 3.51
N MET A 9 3.72 24.17 4.17
CA MET A 9 2.65 23.60 4.97
C MET A 9 2.55 24.47 6.22
N THR A 10 1.77 25.52 6.11
CA THR A 10 1.36 26.32 7.26
C THR A 10 0.62 25.39 8.23
N GLU A 11 1.25 25.10 9.36
CA GLU A 11 0.66 24.64 10.63
C GLU A 11 -0.63 23.82 10.50
N MET A 12 -0.48 22.60 10.00
CA MET A 12 -1.33 21.51 10.45
C MET A 12 -0.39 20.53 11.13
N ASP A 13 -0.15 20.74 12.43
CA ASP A 13 0.49 19.78 13.34
C ASP A 13 -0.44 18.55 13.48
N ILE A 14 -0.65 17.84 12.38
CA ILE A 14 -1.26 16.54 12.42
C ILE A 14 -0.18 15.64 12.99
N ASN A 15 -0.32 15.31 14.28
CA ASN A 15 0.39 14.16 14.80
C ASN A 15 -0.21 12.90 14.14
N LEU A 16 0.35 12.51 13.00
CA LEU A 16 -0.13 11.40 12.16
C LEU A 16 -0.15 10.07 12.92
N ASN A 17 0.72 9.94 13.92
CA ASN A 17 0.80 8.79 14.82
C ASN A 17 -0.37 8.72 15.80
N LYS A 18 -1.14 9.81 15.97
CA LYS A 18 -2.36 9.85 16.80
C LYS A 18 -3.67 9.72 16.00
N VAL A 19 -3.62 9.76 14.67
CA VAL A 19 -4.84 9.61 13.85
C VAL A 19 -5.32 8.17 13.92
N LYS A 20 -6.46 7.96 14.60
CA LYS A 20 -7.07 6.65 14.75
C LYS A 20 -7.36 6.05 13.38
N LYS A 21 -7.20 4.73 13.24
CA LYS A 21 -7.52 3.98 12.01
C LYS A 21 -8.91 4.33 11.45
N ARG A 22 -9.92 4.45 12.31
CA ARG A 22 -11.27 4.87 11.91
C ARG A 22 -11.26 6.22 11.19
N ASP A 23 -10.56 7.20 11.73
CA ASP A 23 -10.52 8.57 11.21
C ASP A 23 -9.78 8.61 9.87
N LYS A 24 -8.74 7.78 9.68
CA LYS A 24 -8.11 7.56 8.37
C LYS A 24 -9.12 7.07 7.32
N LEU A 25 -9.93 6.07 7.67
CA LEU A 25 -10.94 5.52 6.76
C LEU A 25 -12.05 6.55 6.43
N ILE A 26 -12.44 7.37 7.42
CA ILE A 26 -13.41 8.46 7.23
C ILE A 26 -12.84 9.51 6.27
N LEU A 27 -11.58 9.92 6.46
CA LEU A 27 -10.89 10.89 5.61
C LEU A 27 -10.81 10.41 4.16
N ILE A 28 -10.51 9.12 3.93
CA ILE A 28 -10.52 8.54 2.58
C ILE A 28 -11.94 8.56 1.98
N GLY A 29 -12.95 8.23 2.77
CA GLY A 29 -14.36 8.32 2.34
C GLY A 29 -14.76 9.74 1.95
N LEU A 30 -14.39 10.72 2.78
CA LEU A 30 -14.61 12.15 2.52
C LEU A 30 -13.89 12.60 1.24
N TYR A 31 -12.63 12.22 1.07
CA TYR A 31 -11.83 12.54 -0.11
C TYR A 31 -12.50 12.05 -1.40
N PHE A 32 -12.88 10.77 -1.47
CA PHE A 32 -13.52 10.21 -2.65
C PHE A 32 -14.95 10.70 -2.88
N SER A 33 -15.64 11.15 -1.84
CA SER A 33 -16.92 11.81 -1.99
C SER A 33 -16.74 13.23 -2.55
N LYS A 34 -15.81 14.01 -2.01
CA LYS A 34 -15.57 15.40 -2.40
C LYS A 34 -15.06 15.55 -3.84
N PHE A 35 -14.07 14.75 -4.22
CA PHE A 35 -13.39 14.90 -5.51
C PHE A 35 -13.79 13.88 -6.57
N ASN A 36 -14.59 12.88 -6.17
CA ASN A 36 -15.13 11.88 -7.08
C ASN A 36 -14.01 11.30 -8.00
N SER A 37 -14.26 11.26 -9.32
CA SER A 37 -13.32 10.70 -10.30
C SER A 37 -11.97 11.43 -10.32
N ASP A 38 -11.95 12.74 -10.10
CA ASP A 38 -10.70 13.52 -10.08
C ASP A 38 -9.79 13.05 -8.95
N GLY A 39 -10.36 12.79 -7.77
CA GLY A 39 -9.61 12.25 -6.64
C GLY A 39 -9.10 10.83 -6.89
N LEU A 40 -9.89 10.01 -7.59
CA LEU A 40 -9.51 8.66 -7.98
C LEU A 40 -8.27 8.68 -8.90
N PHE A 41 -8.31 9.51 -9.95
CA PHE A 41 -7.22 9.66 -10.91
C PHE A 41 -5.99 10.32 -10.29
N LYS A 42 -6.18 11.30 -9.39
CA LYS A 42 -5.08 11.97 -8.69
C LYS A 42 -4.26 11.00 -7.82
N LEU A 43 -4.87 9.91 -7.36
CA LEU A 43 -4.21 8.84 -6.60
C LEU A 43 -3.89 7.60 -7.47
N ASP A 44 -3.96 7.73 -8.79
CA ASP A 44 -3.65 6.70 -9.80
C ASP A 44 -4.50 5.42 -9.72
N PHE A 45 -5.69 5.49 -9.14
CA PHE A 45 -6.65 4.38 -9.18
C PHE A 45 -7.51 4.43 -10.43
N THR A 46 -7.88 3.25 -10.92
CA THR A 46 -8.73 3.07 -12.10
C THR A 46 -10.20 2.87 -11.73
N SER A 47 -10.47 2.36 -10.53
CA SER A 47 -11.83 2.17 -10.04
C SER A 47 -11.92 2.40 -8.53
N TYR A 48 -13.08 2.78 -8.03
CA TYR A 48 -13.31 2.87 -6.58
C TYR A 48 -13.13 1.53 -5.88
N LYS A 49 -13.47 0.42 -6.55
CA LYS A 49 -13.29 -0.92 -6.01
C LYS A 49 -11.81 -1.21 -5.76
N GLU A 50 -10.97 -0.88 -6.74
CA GLU A 50 -9.52 -0.95 -6.62
C GLU A 50 -9.00 -0.08 -5.45
N ALA A 51 -9.41 1.19 -5.40
CA ALA A 51 -8.99 2.12 -4.36
C ALA A 51 -9.38 1.64 -2.96
N PHE A 52 -10.63 1.19 -2.78
CA PHE A 52 -11.13 0.69 -1.50
C PHE A 52 -10.42 -0.58 -1.08
N ASN A 53 -10.15 -1.49 -2.02
CA ASN A 53 -9.39 -2.70 -1.73
C ASN A 53 -7.99 -2.33 -1.27
N ILE A 54 -7.22 -1.61 -2.08
CA ILE A 54 -5.82 -1.29 -1.79
C ILE A 54 -5.69 -0.48 -0.49
N MET A 55 -6.42 0.63 -0.35
CA MET A 55 -6.31 1.47 0.86
C MET A 55 -6.89 0.79 2.10
N GLY A 56 -7.97 0.02 1.93
CA GLY A 56 -8.56 -0.76 3.02
C GLY A 56 -7.54 -1.75 3.57
N PHE A 57 -7.00 -2.61 2.71
CA PHE A 57 -6.00 -3.60 3.12
C PHE A 57 -4.71 -2.95 3.64
N ALA A 58 -4.18 -1.89 3.01
CA ALA A 58 -2.99 -1.18 3.50
C ALA A 58 -3.16 -0.67 4.94
N LEU A 59 -4.36 -0.23 5.31
CA LEU A 59 -4.73 0.19 6.67
C LEU A 59 -5.18 -0.97 7.59
N GLY A 60 -5.14 -2.21 7.10
CA GLY A 60 -5.63 -3.41 7.78
C GLY A 60 -7.14 -3.41 8.02
N ALA A 61 -7.91 -2.66 7.22
CA ALA A 61 -9.35 -2.50 7.35
C ALA A 61 -10.11 -3.21 6.22
N LYS A 62 -11.40 -3.49 6.45
CA LYS A 62 -12.28 -3.98 5.38
C LYS A 62 -12.49 -2.88 4.33
N PRO A 63 -12.37 -3.18 3.02
CA PRO A 63 -12.64 -2.22 1.94
C PRO A 63 -14.02 -1.56 2.03
N ALA A 64 -15.03 -2.33 2.47
CA ALA A 64 -16.39 -1.86 2.68
C ALA A 64 -16.50 -0.68 3.66
N SER A 65 -15.56 -0.53 4.60
CA SER A 65 -15.55 0.60 5.54
C SER A 65 -15.37 1.93 4.82
N ILE A 66 -14.44 2.00 3.85
CA ILE A 66 -14.18 3.22 3.08
C ILE A 66 -15.39 3.55 2.21
N LYS A 67 -15.97 2.54 1.54
CA LYS A 67 -17.21 2.68 0.77
C LYS A 67 -18.33 3.28 1.62
N ASN A 68 -18.54 2.75 2.83
CA ASN A 68 -19.58 3.21 3.73
C ASN A 68 -19.34 4.66 4.20
N TYR A 69 -18.09 5.07 4.43
CA TYR A 69 -17.79 6.45 4.76
C TYR A 69 -17.98 7.39 3.58
N ARG A 70 -17.64 6.96 2.36
CA ARG A 70 -17.99 7.74 1.16
C ARG A 70 -19.51 7.92 1.06
N ASP A 71 -20.29 6.85 1.25
CA ASP A 71 -21.75 6.90 1.21
C ASP A 71 -22.31 7.88 2.27
N GLU A 72 -21.65 8.06 3.41
CA GLU A 72 -22.02 9.06 4.44
C GLU A 72 -21.84 10.51 3.95
N PHE A 73 -20.82 10.80 3.14
CA PHE A 73 -20.52 12.16 2.66
C PHE A 73 -21.15 12.51 1.31
N ASP A 74 -21.52 11.51 0.51
CA ASP A 74 -22.10 11.69 -0.84
C ASP A 74 -23.28 12.68 -0.88
N PRO A 75 -24.20 12.75 0.12
CA PRO A 75 -25.28 13.75 0.13
C PRO A 75 -24.84 15.22 0.22
N ILE A 76 -23.61 15.50 0.66
CA ILE A 76 -23.12 16.88 0.88
C ILE A 76 -22.52 17.48 -0.40
N PHE A 77 -22.04 16.65 -1.30
CA PHE A 77 -21.36 17.08 -2.53
C PHE A 77 -22.28 16.89 -3.74
N PRO A 78 -22.07 17.62 -4.85
CA PRO A 78 -22.89 17.51 -6.07
C PRO A 78 -22.57 16.23 -6.85
N ASN A 79 -22.72 15.08 -6.19
CA ASN A 79 -22.49 13.76 -6.76
C ASN A 79 -23.79 13.17 -7.29
N MET A 80 -23.70 12.38 -8.37
CA MET A 80 -24.84 11.56 -8.83
C MET A 80 -25.26 10.48 -7.82
N ARG A 81 -24.34 10.09 -6.92
CA ARG A 81 -24.59 9.10 -5.88
C ARG A 81 -25.39 9.74 -4.76
N LYS A 82 -26.53 9.14 -4.40
CA LYS A 82 -27.36 9.61 -3.29
C LYS A 82 -26.73 9.40 -1.91
N GLY A 83 -25.88 8.37 -1.76
CA GLY A 83 -25.33 7.99 -0.45
C GLY A 83 -26.41 7.72 0.62
N TRP A 84 -26.03 7.88 1.88
CA TRP A 84 -26.92 7.79 3.03
C TRP A 84 -27.60 9.13 3.31
N HIS A 85 -28.74 9.36 2.66
CA HIS A 85 -29.50 10.61 2.68
C HIS A 85 -30.73 10.59 3.60
N ASN A 86 -31.21 9.40 4.02
CA ASN A 86 -32.41 9.24 4.85
C ASN A 86 -32.14 9.31 6.36
N ARG A 87 -31.02 9.91 6.76
CA ARG A 87 -30.64 10.09 8.17
C ARG A 87 -29.64 11.25 8.30
N PRO A 88 -29.51 11.86 9.49
CA PRO A 88 -28.45 12.82 9.73
C PRO A 88 -27.06 12.16 9.66
N MET A 89 -26.07 12.95 9.26
CA MET A 89 -24.67 12.55 9.30
C MET A 89 -24.24 12.21 10.72
N ARG A 90 -23.48 11.12 10.89
CA ARG A 90 -22.89 10.73 12.17
C ARG A 90 -21.95 11.81 12.70
N ALA A 91 -22.06 12.13 13.99
CA ALA A 91 -21.31 13.22 14.64
C ALA A 91 -19.80 13.18 14.36
N TYR A 92 -19.17 12.01 14.49
CA TYR A 92 -17.74 11.86 14.25
C TYR A 92 -17.33 12.05 12.77
N CYS A 93 -18.22 11.77 11.81
CA CYS A 93 -17.99 12.07 10.39
C CYS A 93 -18.11 13.57 10.15
N TYR A 94 -19.10 14.21 10.78
CA TYR A 94 -19.29 15.66 10.73
C TYR A 94 -18.09 16.42 11.30
N ASP A 95 -17.50 15.96 12.41
CA ASP A 95 -16.28 16.57 12.98
C ASP A 95 -15.07 16.48 12.06
N ILE A 96 -14.96 15.39 11.29
CA ILE A 96 -13.91 15.25 10.27
C ILE A 96 -14.20 16.19 9.08
N TYR A 97 -15.44 16.25 8.61
CA TYR A 97 -15.84 17.17 7.55
C TYR A 97 -15.58 18.64 7.92
N LYS A 98 -15.93 19.07 9.14
CA LYS A 98 -15.64 20.43 9.62
C LYS A 98 -14.16 20.78 9.55
N ARG A 99 -13.28 19.83 9.90
CA ARG A 99 -11.83 20.03 9.97
C ARG A 99 -11.16 20.00 8.60
N TYR A 100 -11.52 19.04 7.76
CA TYR A 100 -10.77 18.73 6.53
C TYR A 100 -11.55 19.00 5.24
N GLY A 101 -12.86 19.26 5.33
CA GLY A 101 -13.75 19.41 4.18
C GLY A 101 -13.42 20.60 3.28
N LYS A 102 -12.60 21.55 3.73
CA LYS A 102 -12.15 22.71 2.94
C LYS A 102 -10.85 22.48 2.16
N LEU A 103 -10.07 21.43 2.47
CA LEU A 103 -8.81 21.14 1.77
C LEU A 103 -9.03 20.99 0.26
N ASP A 104 -8.15 21.55 -0.55
CA ASP A 104 -8.20 21.33 -2.00
C ASP A 104 -7.71 19.92 -2.38
N ILE A 105 -7.82 19.57 -3.66
CA ILE A 105 -7.49 18.22 -4.11
C ILE A 105 -6.00 17.88 -3.90
N ASN A 106 -5.09 18.83 -3.99
CA ASN A 106 -3.65 18.59 -3.85
C ASN A 106 -3.30 18.35 -2.38
N ASP A 107 -3.73 19.25 -1.50
CA ASP A 107 -3.46 19.14 -0.06
C ASP A 107 -4.11 17.89 0.52
N PHE A 108 -5.35 17.61 0.11
CA PHE A 108 -6.05 16.42 0.58
C PHE A 108 -5.43 15.15 0.00
N SER A 109 -4.99 15.13 -1.25
CA SER A 109 -4.23 13.99 -1.80
C SER A 109 -2.96 13.70 -1.01
N ASN A 110 -2.18 14.73 -0.69
CA ASN A 110 -0.97 14.59 0.11
C ASN A 110 -1.29 14.05 1.51
N LEU A 111 -2.35 14.56 2.14
CA LEU A 111 -2.84 14.03 3.41
C LEU A 111 -3.23 12.55 3.31
N ILE A 112 -3.96 12.14 2.26
CA ILE A 112 -4.33 10.73 2.08
C ILE A 112 -3.08 9.84 1.95
N LYS A 113 -2.11 10.25 1.14
CA LYS A 113 -0.84 9.52 0.98
C LYS A 113 -0.12 9.39 2.33
N LEU A 114 0.05 10.50 3.04
CA LEU A 114 0.68 10.58 4.36
C LEU A 114 0.03 9.65 5.39
N LEU A 115 -1.29 9.50 5.35
CA LEU A 115 -2.04 8.65 6.27
C LEU A 115 -2.01 7.16 5.92
N THR A 116 -1.84 6.85 4.63
CA THR A 116 -1.92 5.48 4.09
C THR A 116 -0.56 4.82 3.92
N TYR A 117 0.50 5.58 3.71
CA TYR A 117 1.86 5.06 3.57
C TYR A 117 2.40 4.57 4.90
N ARG A 118 2.97 3.36 4.91
CA ARG A 118 3.61 2.76 6.09
C ARG A 118 4.60 3.70 6.77
N ASN A 119 5.47 4.37 6.02
CA ASN A 119 6.49 5.26 6.59
C ASN A 119 6.13 6.74 6.47
N GLY A 120 4.88 7.07 6.13
CA GLY A 120 4.37 8.44 6.07
C GLY A 120 5.23 9.37 5.22
N GLU A 121 5.82 10.38 5.84
CA GLU A 121 6.64 11.42 5.20
C GLU A 121 7.85 10.85 4.45
N LEU A 122 8.48 9.78 4.96
CA LEU A 122 9.64 9.17 4.30
C LEU A 122 9.29 8.59 2.94
N ASP A 123 8.11 7.96 2.84
CA ASP A 123 7.61 7.40 1.59
C ASP A 123 7.22 8.52 0.60
N LEU A 124 6.69 9.65 1.11
CA LEU A 124 6.39 10.84 0.30
C LEU A 124 7.65 11.49 -0.27
N ILE A 125 8.71 11.65 0.53
CA ILE A 125 10.00 12.16 0.06
C ILE A 125 10.55 11.26 -1.06
N GLY A 126 10.39 9.94 -0.93
CA GLY A 126 10.77 8.98 -1.95
C GLY A 126 10.01 9.14 -3.28
N GLU A 127 8.79 9.69 -3.26
CA GLU A 127 8.04 10.02 -4.47
C GLU A 127 8.52 11.29 -5.16
N GLU A 128 8.87 12.32 -4.38
CA GLU A 128 9.31 13.62 -4.90
C GLU A 128 10.69 13.51 -5.57
N PHE A 129 11.55 12.62 -5.06
CA PHE A 129 12.91 12.42 -5.56
C PHE A 129 13.10 10.97 -6.04
N PRO A 130 12.51 10.57 -7.18
CA PRO A 130 12.62 9.22 -7.70
C PRO A 130 14.06 9.00 -8.21
N PHE A 131 14.95 8.48 -7.36
CA PHE A 131 16.32 8.15 -7.75
C PHE A 131 16.29 7.17 -8.94
N GLN A 132 16.65 7.69 -10.13
CA GLN A 132 17.00 6.96 -11.37
C GLN A 132 15.99 5.94 -11.94
N ARG A 133 14.75 5.87 -11.46
CA ARG A 133 13.73 5.01 -12.09
C ARG A 133 12.98 5.78 -13.18
N LYS A 134 13.63 6.03 -14.32
CA LYS A 134 12.88 6.12 -15.60
C LYS A 134 12.32 4.72 -15.90
N ARG A 135 11.27 4.28 -15.20
CA ARG A 135 10.52 3.06 -15.55
C ARG A 135 9.09 3.42 -15.95
N ILE A 136 8.81 3.07 -17.20
CA ILE A 136 7.55 2.55 -17.76
C ILE A 136 6.29 3.32 -17.32
N LYS A 137 5.71 4.02 -18.31
CA LYS A 137 4.54 4.91 -18.29
C LYS A 137 3.22 4.40 -17.66
N SER A 138 3.17 3.29 -16.91
CA SER A 138 1.87 2.70 -16.54
C SER A 138 1.46 2.79 -15.06
N GLN A 139 2.37 2.96 -14.10
CA GLN A 139 2.01 3.05 -12.67
C GLN A 139 2.95 3.96 -11.88
N SER A 140 2.38 4.94 -11.17
CA SER A 140 3.13 5.79 -10.25
C SER A 140 3.75 4.97 -9.12
N PHE A 141 4.84 5.50 -8.55
CA PHE A 141 5.51 4.90 -7.39
C PHE A 141 4.52 4.70 -6.22
N ALA A 142 3.66 5.68 -5.97
CA ALA A 142 2.57 5.67 -4.98
C ALA A 142 1.73 4.40 -5.03
N LYS A 143 1.19 4.11 -6.21
CA LYS A 143 0.27 2.97 -6.38
C LYS A 143 0.97 1.64 -6.15
N ARG A 144 2.21 1.50 -6.61
CA ARG A 144 3.02 0.29 -6.40
C ARG A 144 3.31 0.08 -4.92
N LEU A 145 3.69 1.14 -4.21
CA LEU A 145 3.96 1.11 -2.78
C LEU A 145 2.72 0.66 -2.00
N LEU A 146 1.57 1.28 -2.26
CA LEU A 146 0.31 0.92 -1.60
C LEU A 146 -0.14 -0.51 -1.92
N THR A 147 0.02 -0.97 -3.16
CA THR A 147 -0.33 -2.34 -3.56
C THR A 147 0.54 -3.38 -2.84
N GLY A 148 1.84 -3.10 -2.65
CA GLY A 148 2.73 -3.93 -1.84
C GLY A 148 2.28 -3.99 -0.39
N GLN A 149 2.05 -2.82 0.23
CA GLN A 149 1.57 -2.73 1.62
C GLN A 149 0.22 -3.44 1.82
N ALA A 150 -0.69 -3.32 0.85
CA ALA A 150 -1.97 -4.01 0.85
C ALA A 150 -1.80 -5.54 0.78
N ALA A 151 -0.89 -6.05 -0.06
CA ALA A 151 -0.62 -7.47 -0.17
C ALA A 151 0.00 -8.04 1.11
N GLU A 152 0.95 -7.33 1.72
CA GLU A 152 1.58 -7.73 2.98
C GLU A 152 0.56 -7.78 4.13
N ARG A 153 -0.31 -6.76 4.24
CA ARG A 153 -1.41 -6.78 5.22
C ARG A 153 -2.42 -7.88 4.95
N TYR A 154 -2.74 -8.14 3.69
CA TYR A 154 -3.60 -9.26 3.32
C TYR A 154 -3.00 -10.58 3.82
N PHE A 155 -1.71 -10.82 3.58
CA PHE A 155 -1.00 -12.00 4.09
C PHE A 155 -1.11 -12.13 5.61
N GLU A 156 -0.82 -11.06 6.36
CA GLU A 156 -0.94 -11.06 7.83
C GLU A 156 -2.35 -11.47 8.32
N THR A 157 -3.40 -11.17 7.55
CA THR A 157 -4.78 -11.54 7.93
C THR A 157 -5.13 -12.99 7.64
N VAL A 158 -4.46 -13.65 6.69
CA VAL A 158 -4.85 -14.99 6.22
C VAL A 158 -3.82 -16.06 6.51
N TYR A 159 -2.58 -15.74 6.89
CA TYR A 159 -1.51 -16.74 6.98
C TYR A 159 -1.86 -17.92 7.91
N ARG A 160 -2.57 -17.67 9.02
CA ARG A 160 -3.02 -18.71 9.96
C ARG A 160 -4.05 -19.67 9.36
N SER A 161 -4.78 -19.27 8.34
CA SER A 161 -5.75 -20.14 7.65
C SER A 161 -5.10 -20.96 6.53
N ILE A 162 -3.79 -20.83 6.31
CA ILE A 162 -3.06 -21.61 5.32
C ILE A 162 -2.50 -22.82 6.06
N ASP A 163 -2.91 -24.03 5.67
CA ASP A 163 -2.60 -25.28 6.39
C ASP A 163 -1.13 -25.40 6.78
N VAL A 164 -0.22 -25.14 5.82
CA VAL A 164 1.23 -25.24 6.05
C VAL A 164 1.74 -24.24 7.09
N PHE A 165 1.09 -23.09 7.29
CA PHE A 165 1.51 -22.01 8.20
C PHE A 165 0.69 -21.94 9.50
N SER A 166 -0.34 -22.77 9.65
CA SER A 166 -1.35 -22.66 10.72
C SER A 166 -0.76 -22.57 12.13
N ASP A 167 0.28 -23.35 12.42
CA ASP A 167 0.95 -23.42 13.73
C ASP A 167 2.17 -22.50 13.85
N CYS A 168 2.47 -21.68 12.84
CA CYS A 168 3.64 -20.80 12.86
C CYS A 168 3.37 -19.48 13.60
N SER A 169 4.37 -19.00 14.34
CA SER A 169 4.43 -17.59 14.70
C SER A 169 5.08 -16.79 13.57
N ILE A 170 4.69 -15.53 13.42
CA ILE A 170 5.13 -14.65 12.32
C ILE A 170 5.97 -13.49 12.86
N LEU A 171 7.08 -13.21 12.20
CA LEU A 171 7.90 -12.03 12.42
C LEU A 171 7.96 -11.22 11.12
N ASN A 172 7.60 -9.95 11.18
CA ASN A 172 7.70 -9.02 10.06
C ASN A 172 9.16 -8.58 9.87
N THR A 173 9.72 -8.81 8.68
CA THR A 173 11.11 -8.53 8.31
C THR A 173 11.24 -7.56 7.14
N THR A 174 10.16 -6.87 6.74
CA THR A 174 10.11 -6.02 5.54
C THR A 174 11.17 -4.91 5.55
N MET A 175 11.58 -4.46 6.73
CA MET A 175 12.59 -3.40 6.92
C MET A 175 14.00 -3.93 7.23
N MET A 176 14.18 -5.25 7.34
CA MET A 176 15.48 -5.87 7.63
C MET A 176 16.29 -6.14 6.36
N GLY A 177 15.64 -6.03 5.20
CA GLY A 177 16.26 -6.28 3.91
C GLY A 177 16.79 -7.70 3.76
N CYS A 178 16.27 -8.71 4.44
CA CYS A 178 16.82 -10.08 4.42
C CYS A 178 16.48 -10.90 3.17
N GLY A 179 15.76 -10.32 2.20
CA GLY A 179 15.36 -10.97 0.94
C GLY A 179 14.03 -11.72 1.00
N PHE A 180 13.25 -11.49 2.06
CA PHE A 180 11.85 -11.87 2.21
C PHE A 180 11.15 -10.92 3.20
N ASP A 181 9.83 -10.80 3.11
CA ASP A 181 9.02 -9.88 3.92
C ASP A 181 8.68 -10.42 5.31
N PHE A 182 8.49 -11.74 5.45
CA PHE A 182 8.10 -12.36 6.72
C PHE A 182 8.90 -13.62 7.03
N LYS A 183 9.26 -13.79 8.30
CA LYS A 183 9.81 -15.02 8.85
C LYS A 183 8.72 -15.76 9.62
N LEU A 184 8.44 -17.00 9.21
CA LEU A 184 7.59 -17.92 9.96
C LEU A 184 8.45 -18.83 10.83
N ILE A 185 8.17 -18.82 12.12
CA ILE A 185 8.92 -19.52 13.17
C ILE A 185 8.07 -20.69 13.65
N MET A 186 8.65 -21.88 13.55
CA MET A 186 8.06 -23.14 14.02
C MET A 186 8.52 -23.40 15.47
N GLU A 187 7.83 -24.28 16.19
CA GLU A 187 8.20 -24.62 17.58
C GLU A 187 9.59 -25.27 17.69
N SER A 188 10.06 -25.94 16.63
CA SER A 188 11.42 -26.48 16.59
C SER A 188 12.44 -25.37 16.25
N PRO A 189 13.41 -25.08 17.13
CA PRO A 189 14.21 -23.84 17.11
C PRO A 189 15.24 -23.73 15.97
N SER A 190 15.38 -24.74 15.11
CA SER A 190 16.45 -24.80 14.09
C SER A 190 16.00 -24.52 12.66
N SER A 191 14.70 -24.34 12.39
CA SER A 191 14.21 -24.09 11.02
C SER A 191 13.14 -22.99 10.99
N PHE A 192 13.27 -22.10 10.02
CA PHE A 192 12.28 -21.07 9.71
C PHE A 192 11.93 -21.12 8.23
N TRP A 193 10.76 -20.59 7.89
CA TRP A 193 10.38 -20.30 6.52
C TRP A 193 10.42 -18.79 6.24
N GLY A 194 10.98 -18.42 5.09
CA GLY A 194 10.90 -17.07 4.56
C GLY A 194 9.73 -16.94 3.61
N VAL A 195 8.92 -15.91 3.76
CA VAL A 195 7.78 -15.60 2.89
C VAL A 195 8.00 -14.23 2.26
N GLU A 196 8.08 -14.20 0.95
CA GLU A 196 8.06 -12.98 0.14
C GLU A 196 6.62 -12.75 -0.36
N VAL A 197 6.12 -11.53 -0.21
CA VAL A 197 4.75 -11.17 -0.56
C VAL A 197 4.74 -10.22 -1.75
N LYS A 198 3.99 -10.58 -2.79
CA LYS A 198 3.80 -9.72 -3.98
C LYS A 198 2.32 -9.44 -4.20
N GLY A 199 2.01 -8.25 -4.70
CA GLY A 199 0.66 -7.82 -5.06
C GLY A 199 0.49 -7.59 -6.56
N LEU A 200 -0.64 -8.03 -7.12
CA LEU A 200 -1.07 -7.77 -8.49
C LEU A 200 -2.46 -7.12 -8.52
N GLU A 201 -2.60 -6.09 -9.34
CA GLU A 201 -3.89 -5.42 -9.55
C GLU A 201 -4.93 -6.31 -10.23
N GLY A 202 -4.51 -7.13 -11.20
CA GLY A 202 -5.36 -8.04 -11.95
C GLY A 202 -5.19 -9.52 -11.58
N ILE A 203 -5.93 -10.39 -12.27
CA ILE A 203 -5.81 -11.86 -12.18
C ILE A 203 -4.50 -12.40 -12.78
N SER A 204 -3.81 -11.59 -13.58
CA SER A 204 -2.53 -11.87 -14.18
C SER A 204 -1.69 -10.60 -14.24
N GLY A 205 -0.38 -10.76 -14.37
CA GLY A 205 0.58 -9.67 -14.40
C GLY A 205 1.99 -10.17 -14.16
N THR A 206 2.95 -9.27 -14.22
CA THR A 206 4.35 -9.59 -13.95
C THR A 206 4.67 -9.35 -12.49
N ILE A 207 5.25 -10.37 -11.84
CA ILE A 207 5.95 -10.21 -10.57
C ILE A 207 7.45 -10.20 -10.82
N SER A 208 8.19 -9.45 -10.00
CA SER A 208 9.65 -9.39 -10.09
C SER A 208 10.26 -9.62 -8.71
N LEU A 209 11.29 -10.47 -8.67
CA LEU A 209 12.16 -10.57 -7.52
C LEU A 209 13.38 -9.65 -7.71
N THR A 210 13.82 -9.02 -6.63
CA THR A 210 15.15 -8.39 -6.61
C THR A 210 16.24 -9.46 -6.73
N ALA A 211 17.46 -9.07 -7.13
CA ALA A 211 18.59 -9.98 -7.16
C ALA A 211 18.82 -10.67 -5.80
N LYS A 212 18.57 -9.93 -4.71
CA LYS A 212 18.65 -10.44 -3.34
C LYS A 212 17.57 -11.46 -3.04
N GLU A 213 16.30 -11.13 -3.30
CA GLU A 213 15.16 -12.05 -3.13
C GLU A 213 15.39 -13.35 -3.90
N HIS A 214 15.76 -13.27 -5.17
CA HIS A 214 16.05 -14.44 -6.00
C HIS A 214 17.19 -15.30 -5.45
N THR A 215 18.29 -14.67 -5.00
CA THR A 215 19.43 -15.37 -4.41
C THR A 215 19.04 -16.08 -3.10
N VAL A 216 18.28 -15.40 -2.24
CA VAL A 216 17.82 -15.97 -0.96
C VAL A 216 16.82 -17.10 -1.20
N ALA A 217 15.90 -16.96 -2.16
CA ALA A 217 14.99 -18.02 -2.57
C ALA A 217 15.73 -19.28 -3.03
N ASN A 218 16.77 -19.13 -3.86
CA ASN A 218 17.59 -20.25 -4.32
C ASN A 218 18.37 -20.92 -3.17
N ARG A 219 18.79 -20.14 -2.16
CA ARG A 219 19.46 -20.66 -0.95
C ARG A 219 18.50 -21.42 -0.03
N LEU A 220 17.31 -20.86 0.20
CA LEU A 220 16.33 -21.41 1.15
C LEU A 220 15.47 -22.54 0.55
N LYS A 221 15.33 -22.62 -0.78
CA LYS A 221 14.63 -23.68 -1.52
C LYS A 221 13.22 -23.91 -0.96
N ASP A 222 12.95 -25.10 -0.43
CA ASP A 222 11.65 -25.51 0.11
C ASP A 222 11.29 -24.83 1.43
N ARG A 223 12.17 -23.98 1.96
CA ARG A 223 11.93 -23.07 3.08
C ARG A 223 11.64 -21.63 2.63
N TYR A 224 11.58 -21.37 1.32
CA TYR A 224 11.17 -20.09 0.77
C TYR A 224 9.80 -20.22 0.11
N PHE A 225 8.91 -19.30 0.45
CA PHE A 225 7.58 -19.20 -0.11
C PHE A 225 7.43 -17.85 -0.79
N LEU A 226 6.81 -17.87 -1.96
CA LEU A 226 6.31 -16.67 -2.62
C LEU A 226 4.78 -16.68 -2.49
N PHE A 227 4.25 -15.68 -1.80
CA PHE A 227 2.82 -15.47 -1.60
C PHE A 227 2.36 -14.32 -2.50
N ILE A 228 1.47 -14.61 -3.45
CA ILE A 228 1.00 -13.62 -4.44
C ILE A 228 -0.46 -13.31 -4.17
N VAL A 229 -0.75 -12.05 -3.81
CA VAL A 229 -2.12 -11.53 -3.76
C VAL A 229 -2.47 -10.95 -5.12
N LYS A 230 -3.58 -11.40 -5.70
CA LYS A 230 -4.00 -11.08 -7.06
C LYS A 230 -5.32 -10.35 -7.04
N ASN A 231 -5.64 -9.66 -8.13
CA ASN A 231 -6.98 -9.14 -8.41
C ASN A 231 -7.49 -8.03 -7.48
N PHE A 232 -6.61 -7.12 -7.05
CA PHE A 232 -7.01 -5.93 -6.26
C PHE A 232 -8.05 -5.03 -6.94
N ARG A 233 -8.14 -5.02 -8.27
CA ARG A 233 -9.17 -4.28 -8.99
C ARG A 233 -10.58 -4.79 -8.72
N GLU A 234 -10.70 -6.07 -8.40
CA GLU A 234 -11.98 -6.75 -8.20
C GLU A 234 -12.05 -7.40 -6.82
N SER A 235 -11.86 -8.72 -6.73
CA SER A 235 -11.91 -9.47 -5.47
C SER A 235 -10.55 -10.08 -5.23
N PRO A 236 -9.79 -9.59 -4.24
CA PRO A 236 -8.47 -10.12 -3.95
C PRO A 236 -8.53 -11.59 -3.54
N PHE A 237 -7.58 -12.37 -4.05
CA PHE A 237 -7.34 -13.76 -3.65
C PHE A 237 -5.84 -14.04 -3.69
N TRP A 238 -5.40 -15.17 -3.15
CA TRP A 238 -3.97 -15.49 -3.06
C TRP A 238 -3.61 -16.80 -3.73
N GLU A 239 -2.35 -16.88 -4.17
CA GLU A 239 -1.67 -18.10 -4.59
C GLU A 239 -0.36 -18.24 -3.80
N LEU A 240 -0.01 -19.48 -3.43
CA LEU A 240 1.19 -19.79 -2.67
C LEU A 240 2.11 -20.69 -3.48
N TYR A 241 3.38 -20.31 -3.58
CA TYR A 241 4.41 -21.05 -4.28
C TYR A 241 5.53 -21.41 -3.32
N ARG A 242 5.62 -22.69 -2.95
CA ARG A 242 6.79 -23.23 -2.25
C ARG A 242 7.94 -23.42 -3.24
N ASN A 243 9.14 -22.98 -2.87
CA ASN A 243 10.32 -23.03 -3.73
C ASN A 243 10.04 -22.43 -5.13
N PRO A 244 9.77 -21.11 -5.21
CA PRO A 244 9.32 -20.48 -6.45
C PRO A 244 10.29 -20.68 -7.62
N ILE A 245 11.60 -20.82 -7.34
CA ILE A 245 12.65 -21.04 -8.35
C ILE A 245 12.48 -22.38 -9.09
N LYS A 246 11.95 -23.42 -8.43
CA LYS A 246 11.67 -24.73 -9.03
C LYS A 246 10.17 -24.95 -9.32
N SER A 247 9.37 -23.88 -9.28
CA SER A 247 7.95 -23.95 -9.54
C SER A 247 7.63 -23.76 -11.03
N LYS A 248 6.33 -23.69 -11.37
CA LYS A 248 5.85 -23.33 -12.71
C LYS A 248 6.12 -21.87 -13.12
N LEU A 249 6.74 -21.07 -12.25
CA LEU A 249 7.06 -19.66 -12.54
C LEU A 249 8.35 -19.56 -13.35
N GLU A 250 8.28 -18.89 -14.50
CA GLU A 250 9.43 -18.65 -15.35
C GLU A 250 10.08 -17.29 -15.04
N PHE A 251 11.20 -17.31 -14.33
CA PHE A 251 11.95 -16.09 -14.02
C PHE A 251 12.93 -15.75 -15.14
N ARG A 252 12.71 -14.61 -15.81
CA ARG A 252 13.67 -14.04 -16.78
C ARG A 252 14.58 -13.02 -16.11
N LYS A 253 15.88 -13.28 -16.13
CA LYS A 253 16.89 -12.31 -15.66
C LYS A 253 16.88 -11.08 -16.57
N THR A 254 16.75 -9.90 -15.98
CA THR A 254 16.87 -8.60 -16.67
C THR A 254 17.89 -7.76 -15.92
N GLU A 255 18.88 -7.24 -16.64
CA GLU A 255 19.96 -6.41 -16.08
C GLU A 255 19.85 -4.98 -16.61
N GLN A 256 20.21 -4.00 -15.78
CA GLN A 256 20.19 -2.58 -16.13
C GLN A 256 21.47 -1.92 -15.62
N VAL A 257 22.07 -1.07 -16.44
CA VAL A 257 23.23 -0.26 -16.07
C VAL A 257 22.75 1.06 -15.48
N ILE A 258 23.26 1.43 -14.30
CA ILE A 258 22.86 2.62 -13.53
C ILE A 258 24.10 3.50 -13.33
N THR A 259 24.02 4.78 -13.68
CA THR A 259 25.11 5.75 -13.46
C THR A 259 25.00 6.31 -12.04
N GLN A 260 25.90 5.94 -11.14
CA GLN A 260 25.90 6.46 -9.77
C GLN A 260 26.61 7.82 -9.71
N VAL A 261 25.92 8.85 -9.24
CA VAL A 261 26.52 10.14 -8.86
C VAL A 261 26.69 10.14 -7.34
N THR A 262 27.91 10.44 -6.88
CA THR A 262 28.25 10.47 -5.45
C THR A 262 28.73 11.86 -5.09
N TRP A 263 28.26 12.38 -3.96
CA TRP A 263 28.80 13.58 -3.32
C TRP A 263 29.51 13.14 -2.04
N SER A 264 30.77 13.52 -1.89
CA SER A 264 31.56 13.24 -0.68
C SER A 264 32.04 14.54 -0.06
N ALA A 265 32.05 14.58 1.26
CA ALA A 265 32.66 15.63 2.06
C ALA A 265 33.64 14.97 3.04
N SER A 266 34.79 15.61 3.27
CA SER A 266 35.69 15.24 4.35
C SER A 266 35.18 15.85 5.65
N VAL A 267 35.25 15.09 6.75
CA VAL A 267 34.90 15.53 8.11
C VAL A 267 36.16 15.58 8.95
#